data_AF-A0A923RBD5-F1
#
_entry.id   AF-A0A923RBD5-F1
#
_cell.length_a   1.000
_cell.length_b   1.000
_cell.length_c   1.000
_cell.angle_alpha   90.00
_cell.angle_beta   90.00
_cell.angle_gamma   90.00
#
_symmetry.space_group_name_H-M   'P 1'
#
loop_
_entity.id
_entity.type
_entity.pdbx_description
1 polymer ?
#
loop_
_entity_poly.entity_id
_entity_poly.type
_entity_poly.pdbx_seq_one_letter_code
_entity_poly.pdbx_strand_id
1 'polypeptide(L)'
;MIKSLLFVLLATSVQAATWDSANDPSRFDLNSDYEYHLDKLPLKAQLRTIPWSETYWPSFRGGINARWNTPEHDGFQYTPPTREQSASMTLAELAKLSPSEKYDLFMGNYQYPLWTEVRRFANPNAGEWSGLCDGWAMAAIQYAEPQALTLPNPDGILIPFGSSDVKGLMTYAAEFHFRRTTVQVGRACNTDHPQTPEQVLACADMNPGALHVILANQIGVKQTGFVVERQPNSEMWNQPTYAYEFALIGSAASDIPGMRGVQVHATLYYSEDLDESHWEPVTGTTNFHFSKITMDYVLDLNADGKIVGGSWQAGSDHPDYFWMPTNHLEFEGPLKGLQSVYKPIEH
;
A
#
# COMPACT_ATOMS: atom_id res chain seq x y z
N MET A 1 27.24 38.44 39.71
CA MET A 1 25.89 38.78 39.21
C MET A 1 25.65 38.00 37.94
N ILE A 2 24.63 37.15 37.97
CA ILE A 2 24.25 36.20 36.92
C ILE A 2 23.73 37.00 35.71
N LYS A 3 24.36 36.83 34.54
CA LYS A 3 23.80 37.31 33.27
C LYS A 3 22.85 36.23 32.76
N SER A 4 21.55 36.46 32.93
CA SER A 4 20.51 35.67 32.28
C SER A 4 20.66 35.80 30.76
N LEU A 5 21.01 34.72 30.09
CA LEU A 5 20.85 34.58 28.64
C LEU A 5 19.37 34.28 28.39
N LEU A 6 18.67 35.23 27.80
CA LEU A 6 17.34 35.01 27.23
C LEU A 6 17.54 34.19 25.94
N PHE A 7 17.23 32.91 25.98
CA PHE A 7 17.08 32.11 24.76
C PHE A 7 15.75 32.51 24.12
N VAL A 8 15.81 33.34 23.08
CA VAL A 8 14.67 33.54 22.18
C VAL A 8 14.58 32.29 21.31
N LEU A 9 13.61 31.42 21.59
CA LEU A 9 13.19 30.40 20.62
C LEU A 9 12.64 31.15 19.41
N LEU A 10 13.44 31.26 18.35
CA LEU A 10 12.91 31.55 17.03
C LEU A 10 12.17 30.30 16.57
N ALA A 11 10.85 30.28 16.75
CA ALA A 11 9.98 29.43 15.97
C ALA A 11 10.16 29.86 14.52
N THR A 12 10.94 29.11 13.76
CA THR A 12 10.98 29.26 12.30
C THR A 12 9.63 28.75 11.79
N SER A 13 8.66 29.65 11.68
CA SER A 13 7.45 29.37 10.91
C SER A 13 7.90 29.12 9.48
N VAL A 14 7.84 27.86 9.06
CA VAL A 14 7.95 27.51 7.65
C VAL A 14 6.87 28.32 6.95
N GLN A 15 7.26 29.22 6.06
CA GLN A 15 6.30 29.93 5.22
C GLN A 15 5.62 28.86 4.36
N ALA A 16 4.42 28.44 4.75
CA ALA A 16 3.60 27.61 3.89
C ALA A 16 3.36 28.41 2.61
N ALA A 17 3.79 27.85 1.49
CA ALA A 17 3.30 28.24 0.19
C ALA A 17 2.04 27.41 -0.09
N THR A 18 1.26 27.82 -1.09
CA THR A 18 0.39 26.87 -1.80
C THR A 18 1.18 25.61 -2.14
N TRP A 19 0.52 24.44 -2.21
CA TRP A 19 1.23 23.20 -2.58
C TRP A 19 2.05 23.39 -3.86
N ASP A 20 3.24 22.82 -3.87
CA ASP A 20 4.13 22.90 -5.02
C ASP A 20 3.73 21.87 -6.10
N SER A 21 4.50 21.82 -7.19
CA SER A 21 4.16 20.91 -8.28
C SER A 21 4.13 19.43 -7.87
N ALA A 22 4.92 18.97 -6.90
CA ALA A 22 4.91 17.57 -6.47
C ALA A 22 3.76 17.28 -5.50
N ASN A 23 3.29 18.31 -4.81
CA ASN A 23 2.17 18.25 -3.90
C ASN A 23 0.85 18.67 -4.55
N ASP A 24 0.79 18.83 -5.88
CA ASP A 24 -0.43 19.23 -6.57
C ASP A 24 -1.41 18.04 -6.65
N PRO A 25 -2.60 18.12 -6.01
CA PRO A 25 -3.58 17.04 -6.01
C PRO A 25 -4.14 16.74 -7.42
N SER A 26 -4.01 17.65 -8.38
CA SER A 26 -4.43 17.41 -9.77
C SER A 26 -3.67 16.28 -10.45
N ARG A 27 -2.50 15.87 -9.92
CA ARG A 27 -1.79 14.66 -10.38
C ARG A 27 -2.59 13.39 -10.20
N PHE A 28 -3.46 13.33 -9.19
CA PHE A 28 -4.38 12.22 -8.98
C PHE A 28 -5.73 12.44 -9.70
N ASP A 29 -6.02 13.66 -10.11
CA ASP A 29 -7.26 14.04 -10.78
C ASP A 29 -7.18 13.84 -12.29
N LEU A 30 -7.14 12.56 -12.70
CA LEU A 30 -6.96 12.18 -14.12
C LEU A 30 -8.06 12.74 -15.04
N ASN A 31 -9.20 13.14 -14.49
CA ASN A 31 -10.36 13.67 -15.23
C ASN A 31 -10.62 15.16 -14.99
N SER A 32 -9.79 15.85 -14.18
CA SER A 32 -9.98 17.26 -13.81
C SER A 32 -11.34 17.57 -13.18
N ASP A 33 -11.85 16.67 -12.34
CA ASP A 33 -13.18 16.73 -11.71
C ASP A 33 -13.15 16.71 -10.17
N TYR A 34 -12.00 16.97 -9.53
CA TYR A 34 -11.90 17.10 -8.09
C TYR A 34 -12.66 18.32 -7.55
N GLU A 35 -13.30 18.14 -6.39
CA GLU A 35 -13.86 19.22 -5.58
C GLU A 35 -12.83 19.72 -4.56
N TYR A 36 -12.71 21.04 -4.44
CA TYR A 36 -11.73 21.73 -3.60
C TYR A 36 -12.40 22.58 -2.50
N HIS A 37 -13.71 22.83 -2.58
CA HIS A 37 -14.41 23.57 -1.54
C HIS A 37 -14.62 22.68 -0.31
N LEU A 38 -14.10 23.11 0.83
CA LEU A 38 -14.11 22.32 2.07
C LEU A 38 -15.53 21.95 2.52
N ASP A 39 -16.52 22.82 2.29
CA ASP A 39 -17.91 22.62 2.70
C ASP A 39 -18.66 21.58 1.85
N LYS A 40 -18.11 21.18 0.71
CA LYS A 40 -18.67 20.17 -0.18
C LYS A 40 -17.97 18.81 -0.09
N LEU A 41 -16.78 18.77 0.49
CA LEU A 41 -16.02 17.54 0.65
C LEU A 41 -16.60 16.69 1.78
N PRO A 42 -16.79 15.37 1.57
CA PRO A 42 -17.23 14.48 2.62
C PRO A 42 -16.20 14.43 3.75
N LEU A 43 -16.65 14.55 5.00
CA LEU A 43 -15.77 14.52 6.17
C LEU A 43 -15.37 13.12 6.60
N LYS A 44 -16.03 12.08 6.09
CA LYS A 44 -15.64 10.69 6.32
C LYS A 44 -16.13 9.82 5.19
N ALA A 45 -15.36 8.81 4.86
CA ALA A 45 -15.76 7.78 3.93
C ALA A 45 -14.94 6.51 4.11
N GLN A 46 -15.49 5.42 3.59
CA GLN A 46 -14.83 4.13 3.46
C GLN A 46 -15.14 3.58 2.07
N LEU A 47 -14.19 2.87 1.47
CA LEU A 47 -14.41 2.11 0.24
C LEU A 47 -15.42 0.98 0.48
N ARG A 48 -16.24 0.69 -0.54
CA ARG A 48 -17.13 -0.48 -0.52
C ARG A 48 -16.35 -1.80 -0.42
N THR A 49 -15.26 -1.90 -1.15
CA THR A 49 -14.34 -3.05 -1.10
C THR A 49 -13.12 -2.62 -0.32
N ILE A 50 -12.90 -3.25 0.83
CA ILE A 50 -11.71 -3.03 1.64
C ILE A 50 -10.55 -3.81 0.97
N PRO A 51 -9.42 -3.15 0.65
CA PRO A 51 -8.21 -3.82 0.20
C PRO A 51 -7.79 -4.88 1.21
N TRP A 52 -7.48 -6.09 0.75
CA TRP A 52 -7.17 -7.20 1.62
C TRP A 52 -5.76 -7.09 2.23
N SER A 53 -5.61 -7.54 3.46
CA SER A 53 -4.31 -7.74 4.10
C SER A 53 -3.61 -8.97 3.53
N GLU A 54 -2.28 -8.90 3.44
CA GLU A 54 -1.39 -10.03 3.14
C GLU A 54 -0.01 -9.74 3.75
N THR A 55 0.85 -10.74 3.81
CA THR A 55 2.27 -10.49 4.00
C THR A 55 2.82 -9.64 2.83
N TYR A 56 3.86 -8.86 3.08
CA TYR A 56 4.61 -8.19 2.01
C TYR A 56 5.56 -9.16 1.28
N TRP A 57 5.40 -10.48 1.43
CA TRP A 57 6.26 -11.52 0.84
C TRP A 57 7.75 -11.21 0.99
N PRO A 58 8.28 -11.27 2.23
CA PRO A 58 9.61 -10.76 2.53
C PRO A 58 10.69 -11.45 1.69
N SER A 59 11.60 -10.66 1.12
CA SER A 59 12.68 -11.16 0.26
C SER A 59 13.58 -12.14 1.01
N PHE A 60 13.88 -11.84 2.28
CA PHE A 60 14.68 -12.70 3.15
C PHE A 60 14.01 -14.02 3.56
N ARG A 61 12.70 -14.18 3.29
CA ARG A 61 11.95 -15.43 3.48
C ARG A 61 11.71 -16.19 2.17
N GLY A 62 12.24 -15.71 1.04
CA GLY A 62 12.07 -16.35 -0.27
C GLY A 62 10.94 -15.76 -1.11
N GLY A 63 10.31 -14.67 -0.67
CA GLY A 63 9.14 -14.12 -1.35
C GLY A 63 8.04 -15.18 -1.51
N ILE A 64 7.43 -15.25 -2.70
CA ILE A 64 6.37 -16.23 -2.99
C ILE A 64 6.87 -17.67 -3.18
N ASN A 65 8.17 -17.94 -2.97
CA ASN A 65 8.69 -19.30 -2.82
C ASN A 65 8.59 -19.81 -1.38
N ALA A 66 8.22 -18.96 -0.40
CA ALA A 66 8.00 -19.43 0.96
C ALA A 66 6.86 -20.47 0.97
N ARG A 67 7.15 -21.68 1.46
CA ARG A 67 6.14 -22.70 1.77
C ARG A 67 5.40 -22.33 3.05
N TRP A 68 4.62 -21.26 2.97
CA TRP A 68 3.99 -20.60 4.12
C TRP A 68 3.04 -21.52 4.91
N ASN A 69 2.50 -22.56 4.27
CA ASN A 69 1.64 -23.54 4.91
C ASN A 69 2.43 -24.72 5.52
N THR A 70 3.69 -24.50 5.90
CA THR A 70 4.52 -25.45 6.67
C THR A 70 5.12 -24.77 7.89
N PRO A 71 5.39 -25.50 8.99
CA PRO A 71 6.00 -24.90 10.17
C PRO A 71 7.34 -24.21 9.89
N GLU A 72 8.13 -24.74 8.96
CA GLU A 72 9.47 -24.25 8.63
C GLU A 72 9.46 -23.01 7.73
N HIS A 73 8.37 -22.77 6.99
CA HIS A 73 8.26 -21.67 6.03
C HIS A 73 9.44 -21.58 5.04
N ASP A 74 10.02 -22.72 4.64
CA ASP A 74 11.24 -22.71 3.81
C ASP A 74 10.96 -22.08 2.44
N GLY A 75 11.76 -21.06 2.09
CA GLY A 75 11.72 -20.34 0.83
C GLY A 75 12.93 -20.55 -0.08
N PHE A 76 13.96 -21.28 0.38
CA PHE A 76 15.25 -21.36 -0.32
C PHE A 76 15.83 -22.77 -0.47
N GLN A 77 15.63 -23.65 0.52
CA GLN A 77 16.36 -24.91 0.66
C GLN A 77 15.52 -26.14 0.36
N TYR A 78 14.77 -26.10 -0.74
CA TYR A 78 13.97 -27.23 -1.21
C TYR A 78 14.06 -27.45 -2.72
N THR A 79 13.60 -28.62 -3.15
CA THR A 79 13.45 -28.99 -4.57
C THR A 79 11.97 -29.18 -4.86
N PRO A 80 11.43 -28.51 -5.89
CA PRO A 80 10.05 -28.75 -6.32
C PRO A 80 9.82 -30.20 -6.78
N PRO A 81 8.63 -30.80 -6.55
CA PRO A 81 8.38 -32.20 -6.84
C PRO A 81 8.39 -32.52 -8.35
N THR A 82 8.83 -33.71 -8.74
CA THR A 82 8.68 -34.19 -10.14
C THR A 82 7.22 -34.47 -10.45
N ARG A 83 6.90 -34.68 -11.73
CA ARG A 83 5.55 -35.07 -12.17
C ARG A 83 5.03 -36.31 -11.45
N GLU A 84 5.85 -37.34 -11.32
CA GLU A 84 5.50 -38.60 -10.64
C GLU A 84 5.28 -38.39 -9.14
N GLN A 85 6.07 -37.51 -8.52
CA GLN A 85 5.89 -37.14 -7.12
C GLN A 85 4.57 -36.38 -6.94
N SER A 86 4.33 -35.32 -7.72
CA SER A 86 3.10 -34.54 -7.68
C SER A 86 1.85 -35.39 -7.91
N ALA A 87 1.92 -36.37 -8.81
CA ALA A 87 0.79 -37.28 -9.10
C ALA A 87 0.49 -38.26 -7.96
N SER A 88 1.45 -38.51 -7.07
CA SER A 88 1.28 -39.39 -5.91
C SER A 88 1.01 -38.64 -4.60
N MET A 89 1.20 -37.31 -4.58
CA MET A 89 0.91 -36.46 -3.44
C MET A 89 -0.60 -36.35 -3.17
N THR A 90 -0.95 -36.35 -1.88
CA THR A 90 -2.27 -36.00 -1.39
C THR A 90 -2.52 -34.50 -1.51
N LEU A 91 -3.80 -34.08 -1.45
CA LEU A 91 -4.15 -32.66 -1.38
C LEU A 91 -3.48 -31.94 -0.21
N ALA A 92 -3.34 -32.61 0.95
CA ALA A 92 -2.68 -32.03 2.12
C ALA A 92 -1.17 -31.82 1.92
N GLU A 93 -0.52 -32.64 1.09
CA GLU A 93 0.89 -32.45 0.72
C GLU A 93 1.03 -31.35 -0.34
N LEU A 94 0.13 -31.31 -1.33
CA LEU A 94 0.12 -30.25 -2.35
C LEU A 94 -0.20 -28.88 -1.74
N ALA A 95 -1.05 -28.83 -0.69
CA ALA A 95 -1.38 -27.63 0.06
C ALA A 95 -0.17 -26.96 0.73
N LYS A 96 0.91 -27.71 0.97
CA LYS A 96 2.16 -27.24 1.59
C LYS A 96 3.13 -26.61 0.59
N LEU A 97 2.91 -26.79 -0.70
CA LEU A 97 3.75 -26.19 -1.73
C LEU A 97 3.60 -24.66 -1.72
N SER A 98 4.66 -23.97 -2.12
CA SER A 98 4.67 -22.52 -2.21
C SER A 98 3.74 -22.01 -3.33
N PRO A 99 3.32 -20.73 -3.29
CA PRO A 99 2.50 -20.14 -4.34
C PRO A 99 3.08 -20.35 -5.75
N SER A 100 4.39 -20.14 -5.92
CA SER A 100 5.05 -20.30 -7.21
C SER A 100 5.08 -21.75 -7.71
N GLU A 101 5.36 -22.72 -6.83
CA GLU A 101 5.30 -24.15 -7.15
C GLU A 101 3.90 -24.57 -7.59
N LYS A 102 2.87 -24.14 -6.84
CA LYS A 102 1.47 -24.42 -7.16
C LYS A 102 1.09 -23.87 -8.52
N TYR A 103 1.52 -22.65 -8.85
CA TYR A 103 1.24 -22.06 -10.16
C TYR A 103 1.92 -22.84 -11.29
N ASP A 104 3.21 -23.16 -11.17
CA ASP A 104 3.93 -23.93 -12.19
C ASP A 104 3.30 -25.32 -12.40
N LEU A 105 2.92 -26.00 -11.31
CA LEU A 105 2.19 -27.27 -11.36
C LEU A 105 0.82 -27.16 -12.00
N PHE A 106 0.07 -26.10 -11.68
CA PHE A 106 -1.22 -25.81 -12.28
C PHE A 106 -1.12 -25.59 -13.79
N MET A 107 -0.06 -24.94 -14.24
CA MET A 107 0.25 -24.77 -15.66
C MET A 107 0.75 -26.05 -16.35
N GLY A 108 0.93 -27.15 -15.60
CA GLY A 108 1.48 -28.41 -16.10
C GLY A 108 2.98 -28.33 -16.42
N ASN A 109 3.70 -27.37 -15.83
CA ASN A 109 5.10 -27.12 -16.10
C ASN A 109 6.01 -27.58 -14.95
N TYR A 110 6.45 -28.83 -15.05
CA TYR A 110 7.35 -29.46 -14.07
C TYR A 110 8.82 -29.02 -14.17
N GLN A 111 9.13 -28.01 -15.00
CA GLN A 111 10.44 -27.34 -14.99
C GLN A 111 10.47 -26.14 -14.03
N TYR A 112 9.32 -25.77 -13.46
CA TYR A 112 9.21 -24.75 -12.42
C TYR A 112 9.82 -23.38 -12.79
N PRO A 113 9.43 -22.78 -13.94
CA PRO A 113 10.00 -21.51 -14.37
C PRO A 113 9.68 -20.35 -13.43
N LEU A 114 8.46 -20.25 -12.86
CA LEU A 114 8.11 -19.18 -11.95
C LEU A 114 8.88 -19.32 -10.63
N TRP A 115 8.93 -20.52 -10.06
CA TRP A 115 9.74 -20.79 -8.87
C TRP A 115 11.21 -20.40 -9.07
N THR A 116 11.77 -20.74 -10.23
CA THR A 116 13.15 -20.41 -10.61
C THR A 116 13.35 -18.90 -10.79
N GLU A 117 12.35 -18.20 -11.30
CA GLU A 117 12.34 -16.74 -11.40
C GLU A 117 12.33 -16.09 -10.02
N VAL A 118 11.38 -16.44 -9.17
CA VAL A 118 11.27 -15.92 -7.80
C VAL A 118 12.55 -16.15 -7.02
N ARG A 119 13.18 -17.33 -7.15
CA ARG A 119 14.46 -17.67 -6.50
C ARG A 119 15.61 -16.74 -6.91
N ARG A 120 15.58 -16.16 -8.12
CA ARG A 120 16.61 -15.21 -8.57
C ARG A 120 16.45 -13.81 -7.97
N PHE A 121 15.24 -13.45 -7.57
CA PHE A 121 14.93 -12.14 -7.00
C PHE A 121 14.95 -12.13 -5.47
N ALA A 122 14.50 -13.22 -4.83
CA ALA A 122 14.56 -13.34 -3.38
C ALA A 122 16.02 -13.45 -2.89
N ASN A 123 16.31 -12.78 -1.78
CA ASN A 123 17.65 -12.75 -1.20
C ASN A 123 17.59 -13.01 0.31
N PRO A 124 18.20 -14.10 0.82
CA PRO A 124 18.17 -14.43 2.25
C PRO A 124 18.90 -13.42 3.15
N ASN A 125 19.70 -12.52 2.56
CA ASN A 125 20.41 -11.45 3.28
C ASN A 125 19.76 -10.06 3.06
N ALA A 126 18.56 -10.00 2.48
CA ALA A 126 17.83 -8.74 2.36
C ALA A 126 17.46 -8.18 3.74
N GLY A 127 17.34 -6.86 3.85
CA GLY A 127 16.80 -6.22 5.04
C GLY A 127 15.36 -6.66 5.28
N GLU A 128 14.91 -6.63 6.54
CA GLU A 128 13.58 -7.13 6.90
C GLU A 128 12.46 -6.38 6.18
N TRP A 129 12.62 -5.08 5.91
CA TRP A 129 11.66 -4.28 5.14
C TRP A 129 11.54 -4.66 3.66
N SER A 130 12.52 -5.37 3.09
CA SER A 130 12.55 -5.64 1.66
C SER A 130 11.59 -6.77 1.29
N GLY A 131 10.65 -6.47 0.39
CA GLY A 131 9.75 -7.45 -0.19
C GLY A 131 8.93 -6.86 -1.33
N LEU A 132 7.67 -7.25 -1.39
CA LEU A 132 6.73 -6.98 -2.48
C LEU A 132 5.54 -6.11 -2.00
N CYS A 133 5.76 -5.19 -1.06
CA CYS A 133 4.70 -4.31 -0.53
C CYS A 133 4.06 -3.47 -1.64
N ASP A 134 4.85 -2.94 -2.58
CA ASP A 134 4.37 -2.19 -3.76
C ASP A 134 3.38 -3.01 -4.60
N GLY A 135 3.77 -4.23 -4.97
CA GLY A 135 2.95 -5.15 -5.75
C GLY A 135 1.70 -5.58 -4.99
N TRP A 136 1.81 -5.83 -3.69
CA TRP A 136 0.67 -6.17 -2.85
C TRP A 136 -0.32 -5.02 -2.76
N ALA A 137 0.12 -3.83 -2.36
CA ALA A 137 -0.74 -2.66 -2.22
C ALA A 137 -1.47 -2.35 -3.54
N MET A 138 -0.75 -2.44 -4.67
CA MET A 138 -1.34 -2.24 -5.99
C MET A 138 -2.40 -3.30 -6.34
N ALA A 139 -2.13 -4.58 -6.07
CA ALA A 139 -3.10 -5.64 -6.32
C ALA A 139 -4.34 -5.47 -5.42
N ALA A 140 -4.13 -5.13 -4.15
CA ALA A 140 -5.19 -5.01 -3.15
C ALA A 140 -6.15 -3.85 -3.41
N ILE A 141 -5.69 -2.72 -3.97
CA ILE A 141 -6.58 -1.60 -4.33
C ILE A 141 -7.37 -1.84 -5.62
N GLN A 142 -6.95 -2.78 -6.47
CA GLN A 142 -7.58 -3.04 -7.78
C GLN A 142 -8.46 -4.29 -7.81
N TYR A 143 -8.21 -5.26 -6.93
CA TYR A 143 -8.88 -6.54 -6.93
C TYR A 143 -9.48 -6.85 -5.55
N ALA A 144 -10.73 -7.32 -5.55
CA ALA A 144 -11.34 -7.92 -4.37
C ALA A 144 -10.54 -9.15 -3.92
N GLU A 145 -10.63 -9.48 -2.64
CA GLU A 145 -9.89 -10.59 -2.05
C GLU A 145 -10.20 -11.92 -2.76
N PRO A 146 -9.19 -12.72 -3.14
CA PRO A 146 -9.40 -14.02 -3.77
C PRO A 146 -9.83 -15.08 -2.76
N GLN A 147 -10.77 -15.95 -3.15
CA GLN A 147 -11.14 -17.16 -2.42
C GLN A 147 -10.07 -18.25 -2.52
N ALA A 148 -10.02 -19.15 -1.53
CA ALA A 148 -9.35 -20.43 -1.67
C ALA A 148 -10.08 -21.31 -2.70
N LEU A 149 -9.35 -22.11 -3.46
CA LEU A 149 -9.91 -22.96 -4.50
C LEU A 149 -9.02 -24.17 -4.82
N THR A 150 -9.58 -25.16 -5.50
CA THR A 150 -8.82 -26.29 -6.04
C THR A 150 -9.15 -26.45 -7.51
N LEU A 151 -8.12 -26.53 -8.36
CA LEU A 151 -8.28 -26.66 -9.80
C LEU A 151 -7.44 -27.83 -10.34
N PRO A 152 -7.94 -28.60 -11.32
CA PRO A 152 -7.12 -29.59 -12.00
C PRO A 152 -6.10 -28.89 -12.92
N ASN A 153 -4.88 -29.41 -12.96
CA ASN A 153 -3.92 -29.09 -14.01
C ASN A 153 -4.20 -29.92 -15.30
N PRO A 154 -3.48 -29.69 -16.42
CA PRO A 154 -3.67 -30.45 -17.67
C PRO A 154 -3.49 -31.97 -17.56
N ASP A 155 -2.74 -32.43 -16.55
CA ASP A 155 -2.50 -33.85 -16.27
C ASP A 155 -3.55 -34.46 -15.32
N GLY A 156 -4.54 -33.67 -14.88
CA GLY A 156 -5.61 -34.10 -13.97
C GLY A 156 -5.24 -34.06 -12.48
N ILE A 157 -4.07 -33.54 -12.11
CA ILE A 157 -3.67 -33.36 -10.71
C ILE A 157 -4.44 -32.17 -10.14
N LEU A 158 -5.14 -32.38 -9.02
CA LEU A 158 -5.85 -31.32 -8.31
C LEU A 158 -4.86 -30.46 -7.51
N ILE A 159 -4.76 -29.17 -7.85
CA ILE A 159 -3.87 -28.21 -7.20
C ILE A 159 -4.69 -27.32 -6.28
N PRO A 160 -4.51 -27.43 -4.94
CA PRO A 160 -5.20 -26.58 -3.98
C PRO A 160 -4.41 -25.28 -3.76
N PHE A 161 -5.12 -24.15 -3.91
CA PHE A 161 -4.65 -22.80 -3.63
C PHE A 161 -5.42 -22.25 -2.42
N GLY A 162 -4.71 -21.83 -1.38
CA GLY A 162 -5.26 -20.95 -0.36
C GLY A 162 -5.39 -19.52 -0.89
N SER A 163 -6.18 -18.69 -0.21
CA SER A 163 -6.33 -17.27 -0.54
C SER A 163 -4.97 -16.56 -0.63
N SER A 164 -4.08 -16.79 0.34
CA SER A 164 -2.73 -16.22 0.30
C SER A 164 -1.85 -16.75 -0.85
N ASP A 165 -2.06 -17.97 -1.35
CA ASP A 165 -1.34 -18.40 -2.55
C ASP A 165 -1.72 -17.52 -3.76
N VAL A 166 -3.03 -17.26 -3.92
CA VAL A 166 -3.53 -16.43 -5.02
C VAL A 166 -3.08 -14.97 -4.84
N LYS A 167 -3.18 -14.42 -3.62
CA LYS A 167 -2.68 -13.07 -3.30
C LYS A 167 -1.19 -12.93 -3.60
N GLY A 168 -0.37 -13.89 -3.18
CA GLY A 168 1.07 -13.88 -3.47
C GLY A 168 1.37 -13.87 -4.96
N LEU A 169 0.68 -14.70 -5.75
CA LEU A 169 0.83 -14.70 -7.20
C LEU A 169 0.38 -13.38 -7.85
N MET A 170 -0.72 -12.79 -7.38
CA MET A 170 -1.20 -11.47 -7.84
C MET A 170 -0.21 -10.36 -7.50
N THR A 171 0.33 -10.37 -6.27
CA THR A 171 1.38 -9.45 -5.80
C THR A 171 2.62 -9.55 -6.69
N TYR A 172 3.09 -10.77 -6.98
CA TYR A 172 4.25 -10.98 -7.83
C TYR A 172 3.99 -10.54 -9.28
N ALA A 173 2.78 -10.77 -9.79
CA ALA A 173 2.37 -10.29 -11.10
C ALA A 173 2.39 -8.75 -11.19
N ALA A 174 1.86 -8.08 -10.17
CA ALA A 174 1.83 -6.63 -10.07
C ALA A 174 3.25 -6.01 -10.02
N GLU A 175 4.19 -6.71 -9.36
CA GLU A 175 5.56 -6.22 -9.22
C GLU A 175 6.42 -6.46 -10.47
N PHE A 176 6.42 -7.67 -11.03
CA PHE A 176 7.39 -8.07 -12.06
C PHE A 176 6.80 -8.31 -13.45
N HIS A 177 5.50 -8.56 -13.56
CA HIS A 177 4.85 -8.90 -14.83
C HIS A 177 3.81 -7.89 -15.30
N PHE A 178 3.76 -6.73 -14.66
CA PHE A 178 2.87 -5.64 -15.02
C PHE A 178 3.64 -4.38 -15.37
N ARG A 179 3.34 -3.81 -16.54
CA ARG A 179 3.89 -2.51 -16.93
C ARG A 179 3.07 -1.39 -16.29
N ARG A 180 3.37 -1.10 -15.03
CA ARG A 180 2.67 -0.05 -14.28
C ARG A 180 3.00 1.35 -14.80
N THR A 181 1.99 2.17 -14.97
CA THR A 181 2.11 3.63 -15.01
C THR A 181 1.52 4.19 -13.74
N THR A 182 2.22 5.07 -13.04
CA THR A 182 1.79 5.60 -11.74
C THR A 182 1.76 7.12 -11.74
N VAL A 183 0.95 7.67 -10.85
CA VAL A 183 1.00 9.07 -10.43
C VAL A 183 1.31 9.11 -8.94
N GLN A 184 2.00 10.17 -8.52
CA GLN A 184 2.43 10.36 -7.14
C GLN A 184 2.22 11.81 -6.71
N VAL A 185 1.85 12.00 -5.45
CA VAL A 185 1.77 13.28 -4.75
C VAL A 185 2.59 13.18 -3.47
N GLY A 186 3.44 14.18 -3.23
CA GLY A 186 4.51 14.13 -2.22
C GLY A 186 5.78 13.48 -2.77
N ARG A 187 6.90 13.69 -2.08
CA ARG A 187 8.22 13.14 -2.44
C ARG A 187 8.66 12.12 -1.40
N ALA A 188 9.48 11.17 -1.84
CA ALA A 188 10.09 10.21 -0.93
C ALA A 188 11.15 10.88 -0.03
N CYS A 189 11.01 10.72 1.27
CA CYS A 189 12.08 10.88 2.24
C CYS A 189 13.12 9.77 2.03
N ASN A 190 14.40 10.08 2.23
CA ASN A 190 15.51 9.13 1.98
C ASN A 190 16.42 8.99 3.21
N THR A 191 15.94 9.31 4.42
CA THR A 191 16.73 9.26 5.64
C THR A 191 15.87 9.02 6.87
N ASP A 192 16.33 8.17 7.79
CA ASP A 192 15.65 7.94 9.07
C ASP A 192 15.94 9.04 10.11
N HIS A 193 16.99 9.83 9.86
CA HIS A 193 17.55 10.76 10.83
C HIS A 193 17.89 12.09 10.15
N PRO A 194 16.88 12.92 9.82
CA PRO A 194 17.13 14.23 9.24
C PRO A 194 17.92 15.09 10.24
N GLN A 195 19.13 15.52 9.86
CA GLN A 195 20.03 16.30 10.71
C GLN A 195 20.05 17.79 10.35
N THR A 196 19.62 18.14 9.14
CA THR A 196 19.58 19.53 8.66
C THR A 196 18.14 20.02 8.52
N PRO A 197 17.88 21.34 8.65
CA PRO A 197 16.56 21.91 8.37
C PRO A 197 16.04 21.56 6.97
N GLU A 198 16.93 21.48 5.98
CA GLU A 198 16.58 21.05 4.61
C GLU A 198 16.08 19.60 4.57
N GLN A 199 16.74 18.68 5.28
CA GLN A 199 16.29 17.29 5.36
C GLN A 199 14.97 17.16 6.11
N VAL A 200 14.80 17.92 7.21
CA VAL A 200 13.53 17.94 7.94
C VAL A 200 12.40 18.42 7.04
N LEU A 201 12.62 19.48 6.27
CA LEU A 201 11.64 19.97 5.30
C LEU A 201 11.37 18.98 4.18
N ALA A 202 12.41 18.33 3.65
CA ALA A 202 12.28 17.35 2.57
C ALA A 202 11.49 16.09 3.01
N CYS A 203 11.61 15.69 4.27
CA CYS A 203 10.85 14.56 4.82
C CYS A 203 9.46 14.96 5.33
N ALA A 204 9.18 16.25 5.50
CA ALA A 204 7.85 16.79 5.79
C ALA A 204 7.18 17.41 4.54
N ASP A 205 7.53 16.91 3.35
CA ASP A 205 7.16 17.51 2.06
C ASP A 205 5.67 17.40 1.74
N MET A 206 5.01 16.30 2.17
CA MET A 206 3.60 16.07 1.87
C MET A 206 2.74 17.25 2.36
N ASN A 207 2.04 17.91 1.44
CA ASN A 207 1.15 19.02 1.80
C ASN A 207 -0.19 18.49 2.38
N PRO A 208 -0.59 18.87 3.60
CA PRO A 208 -1.82 18.36 4.21
C PRO A 208 -3.10 18.83 3.50
N GLY A 209 -3.07 19.97 2.82
CA GLY A 209 -4.18 20.42 1.96
C GLY A 209 -4.38 19.50 0.76
N ALA A 210 -3.29 19.09 0.11
CA ALA A 210 -3.33 18.14 -1.00
C ALA A 210 -3.81 16.77 -0.55
N LEU A 211 -3.27 16.28 0.57
CA LEU A 211 -3.71 15.04 1.23
C LEU A 211 -5.21 15.05 1.52
N HIS A 212 -5.73 16.14 2.09
CA HIS A 212 -7.15 16.28 2.41
C HIS A 212 -8.04 16.20 1.16
N VAL A 213 -7.66 16.95 0.10
CA VAL A 213 -8.36 16.94 -1.19
C VAL A 213 -8.34 15.55 -1.82
N ILE A 214 -7.20 14.86 -1.84
CA ILE A 214 -7.07 13.53 -2.45
C ILE A 214 -7.92 12.51 -1.70
N LEU A 215 -7.85 12.46 -0.37
CA LEU A 215 -8.63 11.53 0.42
C LEU A 215 -10.14 11.72 0.21
N ALA A 216 -10.60 12.97 0.29
CA ALA A 216 -12.01 13.27 0.15
C ALA A 216 -12.55 12.95 -1.25
N ASN A 217 -11.78 13.23 -2.30
CA ASN A 217 -12.20 12.93 -3.67
C ASN A 217 -12.05 11.46 -4.02
N GLN A 218 -10.90 10.84 -3.78
CA GLN A 218 -10.67 9.44 -4.19
C GLN A 218 -11.54 8.47 -3.41
N ILE A 219 -11.49 8.53 -2.07
CA ILE A 219 -12.26 7.61 -1.24
C ILE A 219 -13.71 8.10 -1.12
N GLY A 220 -13.91 9.39 -0.81
CA GLY A 220 -15.23 9.91 -0.49
C GLY A 220 -16.19 10.10 -1.66
N VAL A 221 -15.67 10.53 -2.82
CA VAL A 221 -16.49 10.81 -4.00
C VAL A 221 -16.38 9.69 -5.04
N LYS A 222 -15.16 9.26 -5.38
CA LYS A 222 -14.90 8.31 -6.47
C LYS A 222 -14.97 6.85 -6.05
N GLN A 223 -14.86 6.56 -4.75
CA GLN A 223 -14.79 5.19 -4.21
C GLN A 223 -13.63 4.36 -4.81
N THR A 224 -12.48 5.02 -4.95
CA THR A 224 -11.23 4.42 -5.46
C THR A 224 -10.15 4.47 -4.40
N GLY A 225 -9.50 3.34 -4.14
CA GLY A 225 -8.34 3.24 -3.25
C GLY A 225 -7.05 3.65 -3.92
N PHE A 226 -6.04 3.95 -3.11
CA PHE A 226 -4.69 4.26 -3.56
C PHE A 226 -3.67 3.79 -2.51
N VAL A 227 -2.39 3.96 -2.80
CA VAL A 227 -1.31 3.51 -1.92
C VAL A 227 -0.75 4.69 -1.13
N VAL A 228 -0.52 4.47 0.15
CA VAL A 228 0.17 5.39 1.05
C VAL A 228 1.53 4.80 1.42
N GLU A 229 2.58 5.60 1.27
CA GLU A 229 3.84 5.36 1.99
C GLU A 229 3.66 5.88 3.42
N ARG A 230 3.56 4.95 4.38
CA ARG A 230 2.98 5.26 5.70
C ARG A 230 3.86 6.12 6.58
N GLN A 231 5.16 6.24 6.29
CA GLN A 231 6.10 6.97 7.12
C GLN A 231 7.26 7.58 6.32
N PRO A 232 7.71 8.79 6.68
CA PRO A 232 8.80 9.48 5.99
C PRO A 232 10.16 9.02 6.54
N ASN A 233 10.64 7.85 6.12
CA ASN A 233 11.97 7.35 6.46
C ASN A 233 12.64 6.66 5.25
N SER A 234 13.78 6.00 5.44
CA SER A 234 14.52 5.38 4.34
C SER A 234 13.97 4.01 3.91
N GLU A 235 13.10 3.40 4.72
CA GLU A 235 12.43 2.14 4.40
C GLU A 235 11.05 2.40 3.81
N MET A 236 10.76 1.84 2.65
CA MET A 236 9.46 2.03 1.99
C MET A 236 8.46 0.97 2.44
N TRP A 237 7.35 1.43 3.00
CA TRP A 237 6.23 0.66 3.53
C TRP A 237 4.92 1.12 2.87
N ASN A 238 4.69 0.58 1.69
CA ASN A 238 3.52 0.86 0.87
C ASN A 238 2.28 0.10 1.36
N GLN A 239 1.24 0.83 1.75
CA GLN A 239 0.00 0.28 2.29
C GLN A 239 -1.22 0.71 1.47
N PRO A 240 -2.20 -0.20 1.23
CA PRO A 240 -3.43 0.16 0.53
C PRO A 240 -4.41 0.89 1.47
N THR A 241 -4.71 2.15 1.18
CA THR A 241 -5.64 2.94 1.99
C THR A 241 -7.10 2.80 1.55
N TYR A 242 -8.02 2.83 2.52
CA TYR A 242 -9.43 2.52 2.26
C TYR A 242 -10.47 3.34 3.05
N ALA A 243 -10.06 4.13 4.04
CA ALA A 243 -10.98 4.99 4.76
C ALA A 243 -10.29 6.21 5.35
N TYR A 244 -11.08 7.25 5.61
CA TYR A 244 -10.63 8.41 6.37
C TYR A 244 -11.78 9.02 7.18
N GLU A 245 -11.41 9.75 8.23
CA GLU A 245 -12.30 10.60 9.01
C GLU A 245 -11.62 11.96 9.27
N PHE A 246 -12.37 13.04 9.12
CA PHE A 246 -11.97 14.42 9.38
C PHE A 246 -12.89 15.05 10.41
N ALA A 247 -12.29 15.65 11.44
CA ALA A 247 -12.96 16.52 12.39
C ALA A 247 -12.44 17.95 12.21
N LEU A 248 -13.34 18.86 11.81
CA LEU A 248 -13.05 20.28 11.74
C LEU A 248 -13.11 20.87 13.16
N ILE A 249 -11.96 21.18 13.74
CA ILE A 249 -11.85 21.61 15.15
C ILE A 249 -12.25 23.07 15.32
N GLY A 250 -11.91 23.91 14.35
CA GLY A 250 -12.21 25.34 14.42
C GLY A 250 -11.35 26.18 13.49
N SER A 251 -11.42 27.49 13.66
CA SER A 251 -10.57 28.43 12.92
C SER A 251 -9.16 28.46 13.52
N ALA A 252 -8.16 28.62 12.66
CA ALA A 252 -6.75 28.77 13.03
C ALA A 252 -6.10 29.90 12.20
N ALA A 253 -4.90 30.31 12.60
CA ALA A 253 -4.08 31.16 11.75
C ALA A 253 -3.62 30.36 10.52
N SER A 254 -3.67 30.98 9.34
CA SER A 254 -3.08 30.44 8.12
C SER A 254 -1.65 30.91 8.00
N ASP A 255 -0.77 30.04 7.49
CA ASP A 255 0.61 30.38 7.18
C ASP A 255 0.73 31.12 5.82
N ILE A 256 -0.34 31.13 5.02
CA ILE A 256 -0.44 31.85 3.75
C ILE A 256 -1.16 33.21 3.98
N PRO A 257 -0.50 34.36 3.71
CA PRO A 257 -1.12 35.66 3.89
C PRO A 257 -2.43 35.83 3.12
N GLY A 258 -3.48 36.28 3.82
CA GLY A 258 -4.80 36.55 3.23
C GLY A 258 -5.71 35.32 3.10
N MET A 259 -5.24 34.13 3.49
CA MET A 259 -6.04 32.91 3.54
C MET A 259 -6.67 32.72 4.93
N ARG A 260 -7.77 31.96 4.97
CA ARG A 260 -8.44 31.56 6.21
C ARG A 260 -7.94 30.18 6.63
N GLY A 261 -7.47 30.04 7.87
CA GLY A 261 -7.03 28.76 8.43
C GLY A 261 -8.17 27.97 9.06
N VAL A 262 -8.23 26.66 8.83
CA VAL A 262 -9.12 25.73 9.55
C VAL A 262 -8.32 24.58 10.13
N GLN A 263 -8.39 24.39 11.44
CA GLN A 263 -7.76 23.28 12.13
C GLN A 263 -8.54 21.98 11.88
N VAL A 264 -7.83 20.93 11.50
CA VAL A 264 -8.37 19.60 11.22
C VAL A 264 -7.63 18.56 12.04
N HIS A 265 -8.40 17.66 12.65
CA HIS A 265 -7.91 16.38 13.14
C HIS A 265 -8.37 15.31 12.16
N ALA A 266 -7.45 14.51 11.63
CA ALA A 266 -7.71 13.51 10.61
C ALA A 266 -7.24 12.13 11.06
N THR A 267 -7.98 11.11 10.66
CA THR A 267 -7.55 9.71 10.75
C THR A 267 -7.59 9.10 9.35
N LEU A 268 -6.49 8.49 8.93
CA LEU A 268 -6.35 7.71 7.71
C LEU A 268 -6.27 6.23 8.06
N TYR A 269 -7.05 5.37 7.41
CA TYR A 269 -7.03 3.93 7.62
C TYR A 269 -6.47 3.20 6.40
N TYR A 270 -5.65 2.20 6.64
CA TYR A 270 -5.06 1.35 5.61
C TYR A 270 -4.99 -0.10 6.09
N SER A 271 -5.00 -1.03 5.15
CA SER A 271 -4.81 -2.45 5.47
C SER A 271 -3.32 -2.66 5.76
N GLU A 272 -3.02 -3.38 6.83
CA GLU A 272 -1.66 -3.63 7.31
C GLU A 272 -1.20 -5.03 6.90
N ASP A 273 0.11 -5.25 6.90
CA ASP A 273 0.69 -6.54 6.62
C ASP A 273 0.26 -7.60 7.66
N LEU A 274 0.15 -8.84 7.18
CA LEU A 274 -0.09 -9.99 8.04
C LEU A 274 1.22 -10.52 8.61
N ASP A 275 1.16 -10.99 9.87
CA ASP A 275 2.28 -11.73 10.48
C ASP A 275 2.53 -13.07 9.74
N GLU A 276 1.44 -13.71 9.32
CA GLU A 276 1.42 -15.00 8.63
C GLU A 276 0.39 -15.02 7.51
N SER A 277 0.65 -15.80 6.46
CA SER A 277 -0.31 -16.04 5.36
C SER A 277 -1.42 -17.00 5.80
N HIS A 278 -2.60 -16.89 5.19
CA HIS A 278 -3.78 -17.66 5.56
C HIS A 278 -4.37 -18.46 4.39
N TRP A 279 -4.90 -19.63 4.74
CA TRP A 279 -5.61 -20.47 3.77
C TRP A 279 -6.92 -19.84 3.32
N GLU A 280 -7.73 -19.37 4.27
CA GLU A 280 -8.99 -18.70 3.97
C GLU A 280 -8.80 -17.19 3.84
N PRO A 281 -9.68 -16.50 3.10
CA PRO A 281 -9.72 -15.04 3.10
C PRO A 281 -9.80 -14.43 4.50
N VAL A 282 -9.18 -13.26 4.68
CA VAL A 282 -9.06 -12.60 5.97
C VAL A 282 -9.96 -11.38 6.10
N THR A 283 -10.36 -10.70 5.02
CA THR A 283 -11.15 -9.46 5.10
C THR A 283 -12.47 -9.70 5.83
N GLY A 284 -12.75 -8.87 6.84
CA GLY A 284 -13.94 -9.01 7.69
C GLY A 284 -13.86 -10.13 8.74
N THR A 285 -12.70 -10.78 8.90
CA THR A 285 -12.43 -11.77 9.95
C THR A 285 -11.52 -11.20 11.04
N THR A 286 -11.26 -11.96 12.10
CA THR A 286 -10.29 -11.60 13.14
C THR A 286 -8.84 -11.60 12.66
N ASN A 287 -8.56 -12.20 11.50
CA ASN A 287 -7.22 -12.24 10.91
C ASN A 287 -6.96 -11.05 9.96
N PHE A 288 -7.94 -10.19 9.74
CA PHE A 288 -7.73 -8.95 8.98
C PHE A 288 -6.90 -7.97 9.81
N HIS A 289 -5.80 -7.49 9.25
CA HIS A 289 -4.95 -6.48 9.89
C HIS A 289 -5.19 -5.12 9.25
N PHE A 290 -5.39 -4.10 10.08
CA PHE A 290 -5.46 -2.71 9.65
C PHE A 290 -4.75 -1.84 10.66
N SER A 291 -4.30 -0.68 10.20
CA SER A 291 -3.72 0.34 11.04
C SER A 291 -4.20 1.71 10.59
N LYS A 292 -3.76 2.75 11.31
CA LYS A 292 -4.18 4.12 11.06
C LYS A 292 -3.08 5.14 11.33
N ILE A 293 -3.08 6.22 10.58
CA ILE A 293 -2.30 7.43 10.85
C ILE A 293 -3.25 8.48 11.40
N THR A 294 -2.91 9.08 12.53
CA THR A 294 -3.65 10.21 13.10
C THR A 294 -2.84 11.47 12.86
N MET A 295 -3.47 12.50 12.30
CA MET A 295 -2.78 13.69 11.84
C MET A 295 -3.52 14.95 12.27
N ASP A 296 -2.77 15.98 12.64
CA ASP A 296 -3.28 17.31 13.00
C ASP A 296 -2.64 18.35 12.08
N TYR A 297 -3.47 19.14 11.41
CA TYR A 297 -3.00 20.17 10.46
C TYR A 297 -3.95 21.36 10.39
N VAL A 298 -3.49 22.44 9.74
CA VAL A 298 -4.30 23.58 9.37
C VAL A 298 -4.47 23.59 7.85
N LEU A 299 -5.71 23.67 7.37
CA LEU A 299 -6.03 23.91 5.98
C LEU A 299 -6.00 25.41 5.68
N ASP A 300 -5.41 25.78 4.54
CA ASP A 300 -5.43 27.14 4.02
C ASP A 300 -6.53 27.29 2.97
N LEU A 301 -7.50 28.17 3.24
CA LEU A 301 -8.64 28.41 2.37
C LEU A 301 -8.58 29.79 1.74
N ASN A 302 -8.84 29.85 0.44
CA ASN A 302 -9.02 31.12 -0.25
C ASN A 302 -10.37 31.80 0.08
N ALA A 303 -10.58 33.00 -0.48
CA ALA A 303 -11.79 33.80 -0.25
C ALA A 303 -13.08 33.08 -0.67
N ASP A 304 -13.01 32.15 -1.62
CA ASP A 304 -14.14 31.35 -2.10
C ASP A 304 -14.38 30.08 -1.25
N GLY A 305 -13.52 29.81 -0.25
CA GLY A 305 -13.61 28.60 0.57
C GLY A 305 -12.99 27.36 -0.07
N LYS A 306 -12.18 27.52 -1.13
CA LYS A 306 -11.39 26.42 -1.70
C LYS A 306 -10.13 26.20 -0.89
N ILE A 307 -9.79 24.93 -0.66
CA ILE A 307 -8.51 24.51 -0.12
C ILE A 307 -7.44 24.81 -1.17
N VAL A 308 -6.37 25.50 -0.76
CA VAL A 308 -5.21 25.84 -1.62
C VAL A 308 -3.87 25.39 -1.05
N GLY A 309 -3.89 24.82 0.15
CA GLY A 309 -2.72 24.40 0.89
C GLY A 309 -3.07 23.97 2.30
N GLY A 310 -2.03 23.83 3.11
CA GLY A 310 -2.12 23.59 4.53
C GLY A 310 -0.73 23.40 5.14
N SER A 311 -0.68 23.38 6.46
CA SER A 311 0.53 23.13 7.24
C SER A 311 0.30 22.12 8.36
N TRP A 312 1.27 21.23 8.58
CA TRP A 312 1.25 20.26 9.66
C TRP A 312 1.38 20.96 11.02
N GLN A 313 0.68 20.45 12.02
CA GLN A 313 0.95 20.87 13.39
C GLN A 313 2.22 20.22 13.92
N ALA A 314 2.93 20.94 14.79
CA ALA A 314 4.17 20.44 15.39
C ALA A 314 3.92 19.12 16.13
N GLY A 315 4.67 18.08 15.76
CA GLY A 315 4.54 16.74 16.34
C GLY A 315 3.41 15.89 15.77
N SER A 316 2.69 16.36 14.74
CA SER A 316 1.76 15.51 13.98
C SER A 316 2.55 14.46 13.19
N ASP A 317 2.06 13.23 13.20
CA ASP A 317 2.45 12.24 12.21
C ASP A 317 1.91 12.64 10.83
N HIS A 318 2.51 12.11 9.78
CA HIS A 318 2.02 12.24 8.41
C HIS A 318 2.63 11.13 7.52
N PRO A 319 1.93 10.73 6.45
CA PRO A 319 2.54 9.87 5.43
C PRO A 319 3.61 10.65 4.65
N ASP A 320 4.46 9.90 3.93
CA ASP A 320 5.54 10.49 3.12
C ASP A 320 5.01 10.93 1.74
N TYR A 321 4.36 10.01 1.03
CA TYR A 321 3.72 10.28 -0.26
C TYR A 321 2.53 9.35 -0.50
N PHE A 322 1.69 9.74 -1.45
CA PHE A 322 0.62 8.92 -2.00
C PHE A 322 0.96 8.57 -3.44
N TRP A 323 0.65 7.36 -3.87
CA TRP A 323 0.68 7.00 -5.29
C TRP A 323 -0.45 6.06 -5.67
N MET A 324 -0.76 6.02 -6.97
CA MET A 324 -1.69 5.03 -7.53
C MET A 324 -1.32 4.67 -8.97
N PRO A 325 -1.64 3.45 -9.42
CA PRO A 325 -1.56 3.10 -10.83
C PRO A 325 -2.62 3.87 -11.63
N THR A 326 -2.28 4.24 -12.87
CA THR A 326 -3.20 4.87 -13.83
C THR A 326 -3.72 3.91 -14.89
N ASN A 327 -3.23 2.67 -14.85
CA ASN A 327 -3.67 1.57 -15.70
C ASN A 327 -4.07 0.36 -14.85
N HIS A 328 -4.97 -0.47 -15.39
CA HIS A 328 -5.47 -1.63 -14.69
C HIS A 328 -4.45 -2.78 -14.74
N LEU A 329 -4.21 -3.45 -13.61
CA LEU A 329 -3.37 -4.64 -13.55
C LEU A 329 -4.03 -5.78 -14.33
N GLU A 330 -3.39 -6.21 -15.43
CA GLU A 330 -3.86 -7.34 -16.22
C GLU A 330 -2.92 -8.55 -16.05
N PHE A 331 -3.51 -9.72 -15.80
CA PHE A 331 -2.74 -10.96 -15.72
C PHE A 331 -2.42 -11.48 -17.12
N GLU A 332 -1.22 -11.14 -17.61
CA GLU A 332 -0.75 -11.49 -18.95
C GLU A 332 0.56 -12.29 -18.92
N GLY A 333 1.04 -12.68 -20.11
CA GLY A 333 2.34 -13.32 -20.27
C GLY A 333 2.51 -14.61 -19.45
N PRO A 334 3.65 -14.78 -18.75
CA PRO A 334 3.92 -15.98 -17.93
C PRO A 334 2.87 -16.25 -16.85
N LEU A 335 2.19 -15.20 -16.35
CA LEU A 335 1.20 -15.29 -15.27
C LEU A 335 -0.26 -15.24 -15.73
N LYS A 336 -0.53 -15.38 -17.04
CA LYS A 336 -1.89 -15.39 -17.60
C LYS A 336 -2.80 -16.46 -16.96
N GLY A 337 -2.25 -17.55 -16.44
CA GLY A 337 -3.00 -18.59 -15.72
C GLY A 337 -3.79 -18.05 -14.53
N LEU A 338 -3.37 -16.92 -13.94
CA LEU A 338 -4.09 -16.27 -12.84
C LEU A 338 -5.51 -15.86 -13.20
N GLN A 339 -5.83 -15.61 -14.46
CA GLN A 339 -7.21 -15.36 -14.90
C GLN A 339 -8.15 -16.54 -14.56
N SER A 340 -7.63 -17.76 -14.48
CA SER A 340 -8.39 -18.95 -14.08
C SER A 340 -8.40 -19.17 -12.57
N VAL A 341 -7.28 -18.88 -11.91
CA VAL A 341 -7.07 -19.10 -10.47
C VAL A 341 -7.76 -18.03 -9.62
N TYR A 342 -7.81 -16.78 -10.09
CA TYR A 342 -8.46 -15.70 -9.37
C TYR A 342 -9.99 -15.89 -9.36
N LYS A 343 -10.55 -15.96 -8.15
CA LYS A 343 -11.99 -15.95 -7.90
C LYS A 343 -12.27 -14.96 -6.76
N PRO A 344 -12.90 -13.79 -7.04
CA PRO A 344 -13.17 -12.80 -6.00
C PRO A 344 -14.17 -13.32 -4.97
N ILE A 345 -14.10 -12.84 -3.74
CA ILE A 345 -15.22 -12.90 -2.80
C ILE A 345 -16.28 -11.90 -3.26
N GLU A 346 -17.52 -12.38 -3.38
CA GLU A 346 -18.68 -11.53 -3.57
C GLU A 346 -19.20 -11.13 -2.17
N HIS A 347 -19.22 -9.83 -1.88
CA HIS A 347 -19.73 -9.27 -0.62
C HIS A 347 -21.16 -8.76 -0.76
#